data_AF-A0AAV1LUN9-F1
#
_entry.id   AF-A0AAV1LUN9-F1
#
_cell.length_a   1.000
_cell.length_b   1.000
_cell.length_c   1.000
_cell.angle_alpha   90.00
_cell.angle_beta   90.00
_cell.angle_gamma   90.00
#
_symmetry.space_group_name_H-M   'P 1'
#
loop_
_entity.id
_entity.type
_entity.pdbx_description
1 polymer ?
#
loop_
_entity_poly.entity_id
_entity_poly.type
_entity_poly.pdbx_seq_one_letter_code
_entity_poly.pdbx_strand_id
1 'polypeptide(L)'
;MLSSSEISIASSVLLILRPLEVATKEISADKYCTTSKIIPLVRCIFSKITSAGVAGEPVAREVQKLALQEITKRMGSIEHVTPLAIANILDPRFKIIHFNDAIACSNAVSKIKDLMKIHLRQIEEIESDSDKSDKSEETFSLWSDHYKLVHRNWKSNKSEDSLSDELSVYLTSPVGRLNDNPLEIWKDYKIQFPILHKIAFKYLTMVGTSVPSERLFSQAAQVMTQQRNRLKGKRLGKILFLQSIDKNYWDIY
;
A
#
# COMPACT_ATOMS: atom_id res chain seq x y z
N MET A 1 -23.71 32.91 22.41
CA MET A 1 -22.59 32.43 23.24
C MET A 1 -22.87 30.98 23.59
N LEU A 2 -21.87 30.10 23.50
CA LEU A 2 -22.00 28.72 23.97
C LEU A 2 -21.92 28.70 25.50
N SER A 3 -22.72 27.85 26.12
CA SER A 3 -22.69 27.58 27.56
C SER A 3 -21.49 26.68 27.94
N SER A 4 -21.10 26.71 29.21
CA SER A 4 -20.00 25.88 29.73
C SER A 4 -20.25 24.38 29.54
N SER A 5 -21.50 23.93 29.61
CA SER A 5 -21.89 22.54 29.35
C SER A 5 -21.69 22.18 27.87
N GLU A 6 -22.10 23.04 26.94
CA GLU A 6 -21.89 22.83 25.51
C GLU A 6 -20.40 22.76 25.13
N ILE A 7 -19.56 23.58 25.77
CA ILE A 7 -18.11 23.55 25.57
C ILE A 7 -17.50 22.23 26.09
N SER A 8 -17.98 21.73 27.24
CA SER A 8 -17.56 20.44 27.79
C SER A 8 -17.95 19.26 26.88
N ILE A 9 -19.19 19.28 26.38
CA ILE A 9 -19.69 18.28 25.42
C ILE A 9 -18.83 18.30 24.16
N ALA A 10 -18.64 19.47 23.55
CA ALA A 10 -17.84 19.62 22.34
C ALA A 10 -16.40 19.13 22.54
N SER A 11 -15.78 19.45 23.67
CA SER A 11 -14.43 19.00 24.01
C SER A 11 -14.34 17.48 24.13
N SER A 12 -15.35 16.85 24.72
CA SER A 12 -15.43 15.39 24.83
C SER A 12 -15.64 14.71 23.47
N VAL A 13 -16.51 15.28 22.62
CA VAL A 13 -16.74 14.78 21.26
C VAL A 13 -15.49 14.90 20.39
N LEU A 14 -14.67 15.95 20.57
CA LEU A 14 -13.40 16.09 19.85
C LEU A 14 -12.43 14.94 20.11
N LEU A 15 -12.47 14.30 21.29
CA LEU A 15 -11.63 13.12 21.56
C LEU A 15 -11.99 11.93 20.64
N ILE A 16 -13.23 11.86 20.18
CA ILE A 16 -13.73 10.83 19.26
C ILE A 16 -13.42 11.20 17.81
N LEU A 17 -13.57 12.47 17.44
CA LEU A 17 -13.41 12.93 16.06
C LEU A 17 -11.94 13.09 15.64
N ARG A 18 -11.03 13.42 16.56
CA ARG A 18 -9.59 13.61 16.26
C ARG A 18 -8.94 12.39 15.60
N PRO A 19 -9.12 11.14 16.09
CA PRO A 19 -8.58 9.96 15.41
C PRO A 19 -9.06 9.80 13.96
N LEU A 20 -10.34 10.12 13.71
CA LEU A 20 -10.93 10.06 12.37
C LEU A 20 -10.31 11.10 11.44
N GLU A 21 -10.15 12.34 11.94
CA GLU A 21 -9.53 13.43 11.19
C GLU A 21 -8.08 13.13 10.82
N VAL A 22 -7.27 12.66 11.78
CA VAL A 22 -5.87 12.30 11.56
C VAL A 22 -5.76 11.16 10.54
N ALA A 23 -6.55 10.09 10.69
CA ALA A 23 -6.51 8.98 9.76
C ALA A 23 -6.99 9.36 8.35
N THR A 24 -8.00 10.24 8.26
CA THR A 24 -8.49 10.76 6.97
C THR A 24 -7.41 11.56 6.26
N LYS A 25 -6.67 12.42 6.99
CA LYS A 25 -5.53 13.17 6.43
C LYS A 25 -4.43 12.24 5.93
N GLU A 26 -4.12 11.19 6.70
CA GLU A 26 -3.10 10.21 6.35
C GLU A 26 -3.46 9.42 5.08
N ILE A 27 -4.72 9.00 4.93
CA ILE A 27 -5.13 8.21 3.76
C ILE A 27 -5.45 9.07 2.51
N SER A 28 -5.60 10.38 2.69
CA SER A 28 -5.87 11.35 1.61
C SER A 28 -4.61 11.85 0.90
N ALA A 29 -3.45 11.31 1.25
CA ALA A 29 -2.18 11.66 0.61
C ALA A 29 -2.02 10.97 -0.76
N ASP A 30 -1.13 11.53 -1.57
CA ASP A 30 -0.80 11.09 -2.93
C ASP A 30 0.71 10.91 -3.15
N LYS A 31 1.53 11.19 -2.12
CA LYS A 31 3.01 11.14 -2.19
C LYS A 31 3.63 9.90 -1.54
N TYR A 32 2.82 9.04 -0.93
CA TYR A 32 3.28 7.82 -0.29
C TYR A 32 2.22 6.71 -0.42
N CYS A 33 2.63 5.46 -0.16
CA CYS A 33 1.74 4.31 -0.19
C CYS A 33 0.65 4.44 0.88
N THR A 34 -0.59 4.64 0.44
CA THR A 34 -1.78 4.76 1.30
C THR A 34 -2.46 3.41 1.53
N THR A 35 -2.50 2.55 0.52
CA THR A 35 -3.31 1.31 0.55
C THR A 35 -2.93 0.37 1.68
N SER A 36 -1.64 0.18 1.93
CA SER A 36 -1.14 -0.63 3.04
C SER A 36 -1.44 -0.06 4.43
N LYS A 37 -1.71 1.25 4.54
CA LYS A 37 -2.03 1.90 5.82
C LYS A 37 -3.49 1.70 6.23
N ILE A 38 -4.38 1.26 5.35
CA ILE A 38 -5.83 1.21 5.63
C ILE A 38 -6.14 0.30 6.83
N ILE A 39 -5.68 -0.96 6.82
CA ILE A 39 -5.93 -1.91 7.92
C ILE A 39 -5.34 -1.39 9.24
N PRO A 40 -4.05 -0.98 9.32
CA PRO A 40 -3.48 -0.36 10.51
C PRO A 40 -4.26 0.85 11.01
N LEU A 41 -4.67 1.76 10.11
CA LEU A 41 -5.42 2.96 10.48
C LEU A 41 -6.79 2.62 11.05
N VAL A 42 -7.55 1.71 10.42
CA VAL A 42 -8.85 1.26 10.95
C VAL A 42 -8.68 0.67 12.36
N ARG A 43 -7.66 -0.17 12.56
CA ARG A 43 -7.34 -0.76 13.87
C ARG A 43 -7.00 0.31 14.91
N CYS A 44 -6.15 1.28 14.55
CA CYS A 44 -5.74 2.38 15.43
C CYS A 44 -6.91 3.31 15.77
N ILE A 45 -7.76 3.66 14.80
CA ILE A 45 -8.98 4.46 15.02
C ILE A 45 -9.88 3.74 16.03
N PHE A 46 -10.16 2.46 15.80
CA PHE A 46 -11.04 1.67 16.66
C PHE A 46 -10.52 1.64 18.11
N SER A 47 -9.22 1.38 18.28
CA SER A 47 -8.57 1.41 19.60
C SER A 47 -8.64 2.80 20.26
N LYS A 48 -8.31 3.87 19.53
CA LYS A 48 -8.30 5.23 20.08
C LYS A 48 -9.68 5.74 20.45
N ILE A 49 -10.70 5.44 19.65
CA ILE A 49 -12.09 5.80 19.96
C ILE A 49 -12.59 4.99 21.16
N THR A 50 -12.30 3.69 21.22
CA THR A 50 -12.70 2.83 22.35
C THR A 50 -12.10 3.33 23.67
N SER A 51 -10.82 3.73 23.66
CA SER A 51 -10.13 4.26 24.83
C SER A 51 -10.35 5.76 25.08
N ALA A 52 -11.24 6.42 24.35
CA ALA A 52 -11.54 7.83 24.56
C ALA A 52 -12.20 8.05 25.93
N GLY A 53 -11.64 8.96 26.73
CA GLY A 53 -12.11 9.27 28.09
C GLY A 53 -13.40 10.09 28.12
N VAL A 54 -14.51 9.52 27.63
CA VAL A 54 -15.82 10.19 27.51
C VAL A 54 -16.86 9.74 28.55
N ALA A 55 -16.43 8.99 29.57
CA ALA A 55 -17.33 8.42 30.57
C ALA A 55 -18.13 9.49 31.35
N GLY A 56 -17.58 10.69 31.54
CA GLY A 56 -18.26 11.76 32.26
C GLY A 56 -19.39 12.47 31.49
N GLU A 57 -19.51 12.23 30.18
CA GLU A 57 -20.40 13.01 29.31
C GLU A 57 -21.36 12.09 28.52
N PRO A 58 -22.66 12.03 28.86
CA PRO A 58 -23.62 11.12 28.26
C PRO A 58 -23.73 11.27 26.73
N VAL A 59 -23.73 12.51 26.23
CA VAL A 59 -23.83 12.78 24.79
C VAL A 59 -22.60 12.25 24.06
N ALA A 60 -21.40 12.50 24.58
CA ALA A 60 -20.17 12.01 23.98
C ALA A 60 -20.09 10.47 24.00
N ARG A 61 -20.63 9.82 25.04
CA ARG A 61 -20.72 8.35 25.10
C ARG A 61 -21.62 7.77 24.00
N GLU A 62 -22.76 8.40 23.72
CA GLU A 62 -23.62 7.92 22.62
C GLU A 62 -22.94 8.16 21.26
N VAL A 63 -22.25 9.29 21.08
CA VAL A 63 -21.45 9.55 19.86
C VAL A 63 -20.33 8.51 19.71
N GLN A 64 -19.64 8.14 20.79
CA GLN A 64 -18.59 7.12 20.77
C GLN A 64 -19.14 5.76 20.31
N LYS A 65 -20.28 5.35 20.89
CA LYS A 65 -20.97 4.12 20.52
C LYS A 65 -21.39 4.13 19.05
N LEU A 66 -22.04 5.20 18.58
CA LEU A 66 -22.46 5.33 17.18
C LEU A 66 -21.26 5.34 16.22
N ALA A 67 -20.17 6.02 16.58
CA ALA A 67 -18.94 6.02 15.79
C ALA A 67 -18.36 4.61 15.64
N LEU A 68 -18.24 3.86 16.75
CA LEU A 68 -17.76 2.47 16.72
C LEU A 68 -18.68 1.55 15.90
N GLN A 69 -20.00 1.74 16.00
CA GLN A 69 -20.97 1.00 15.19
C GLN A 69 -20.79 1.27 13.70
N GLU A 70 -20.68 2.54 13.28
CA GLU A 70 -20.51 2.89 11.88
C GLU A 70 -19.15 2.47 11.32
N ILE A 71 -18.07 2.56 12.12
CA ILE A 71 -16.75 2.03 11.75
C ILE A 71 -16.82 0.52 11.54
N THR A 72 -17.44 -0.22 12.47
CA THR A 72 -17.57 -1.69 12.35
C THR A 72 -18.41 -2.06 11.14
N LYS A 73 -19.53 -1.36 10.93
CA LYS A 73 -20.43 -1.60 9.79
C LYS A 73 -19.77 -1.38 8.44
N ARG A 74 -18.93 -0.34 8.30
CA ARG A 74 -18.31 0.04 7.02
C ARG A 74 -16.93 -0.58 6.80
N MET A 75 -16.17 -0.77 7.86
CA MET A 75 -14.76 -1.17 7.83
C MET A 75 -14.48 -2.47 8.58
N GLY A 76 -15.48 -3.15 9.15
CA GLY A 76 -15.29 -4.39 9.90
C GLY A 76 -14.78 -5.56 9.05
N SER A 77 -15.09 -5.56 7.75
CA SER A 77 -14.63 -6.59 6.80
C SER A 77 -13.44 -6.15 5.94
N ILE A 78 -12.75 -5.06 6.32
CA ILE A 78 -11.66 -4.48 5.51
C ILE A 78 -10.48 -5.46 5.34
N GLU A 79 -10.26 -6.35 6.31
CA GLU A 79 -9.22 -7.39 6.24
C GLU A 79 -9.51 -8.46 5.18
N HIS A 80 -10.78 -8.66 4.79
CA HIS A 80 -11.16 -9.58 3.72
C HIS A 80 -11.01 -8.97 2.32
N VAL A 81 -10.74 -7.67 2.22
CA VAL A 81 -10.53 -7.01 0.94
C VAL A 81 -9.12 -7.34 0.44
N THR A 82 -9.03 -8.32 -0.45
CA THR A 82 -7.77 -8.93 -0.90
C THR A 82 -6.67 -7.92 -1.26
N PRO A 83 -6.90 -6.87 -2.08
CA PRO A 83 -5.85 -5.89 -2.39
C PRO A 83 -5.30 -5.17 -1.16
N LEU A 84 -6.15 -4.86 -0.18
CA LEU A 84 -5.75 -4.17 1.05
C LEU A 84 -4.97 -5.09 1.97
N ALA A 85 -5.45 -6.33 2.12
CA ALA A 85 -4.80 -7.35 2.92
C ALA A 85 -3.40 -7.68 2.39
N ILE A 86 -3.27 -7.87 1.07
CA ILE A 86 -1.97 -8.10 0.43
C ILE A 86 -1.06 -6.89 0.60
N ALA A 87 -1.55 -5.67 0.31
CA ALA A 87 -0.74 -4.46 0.47
C ALA A 87 -0.24 -4.27 1.91
N ASN A 88 -1.07 -4.55 2.92
CA ASN A 88 -0.69 -4.47 4.33
C ASN A 88 0.38 -5.51 4.69
N ILE A 89 0.19 -6.77 4.31
CA ILE A 89 1.16 -7.85 4.57
C ILE A 89 2.51 -7.54 3.90
N LEU A 90 2.47 -7.07 2.67
CA LEU A 90 3.67 -6.73 1.90
C LEU A 90 4.25 -5.36 2.24
N ASP A 91 3.68 -4.62 3.20
CA ASP A 91 4.34 -3.42 3.73
C ASP A 91 5.27 -3.82 4.89
N PRO A 92 6.60 -3.63 4.75
CA PRO A 92 7.56 -4.05 5.77
C PRO A 92 7.33 -3.40 7.14
N ARG A 93 6.59 -2.28 7.18
CA ARG A 93 6.28 -1.53 8.40
C ARG A 93 5.14 -2.13 9.21
N PHE A 94 4.23 -2.88 8.57
CA PHE A 94 3.00 -3.39 9.20
C PHE A 94 2.90 -4.91 9.21
N LYS A 95 3.22 -5.55 8.09
CA LYS A 95 3.10 -7.01 7.91
C LYS A 95 1.75 -7.53 8.39
N ILE A 96 1.75 -8.54 9.27
CA ILE A 96 0.53 -9.15 9.83
C ILE A 96 0.09 -8.53 11.17
N ILE A 97 0.84 -7.56 11.73
CA ILE A 97 0.66 -7.10 13.12
C ILE A 97 -0.74 -6.54 13.40
N HIS A 98 -1.33 -5.89 12.41
CA HIS A 98 -2.61 -5.20 12.57
C HIS A 98 -3.84 -6.05 12.20
N PHE A 99 -3.66 -7.31 11.80
CA PHE A 99 -4.79 -8.21 11.55
C PHE A 99 -5.43 -8.64 12.87
N ASN A 100 -6.76 -8.64 12.89
CA ASN A 100 -7.55 -9.16 13.99
C ASN A 100 -8.25 -10.47 13.62
N ASP A 101 -8.56 -10.68 12.34
CA ASP A 101 -9.11 -11.94 11.85
C ASP A 101 -8.00 -12.85 11.28
N ALA A 102 -7.72 -13.94 12.00
CA ALA A 102 -6.76 -14.94 11.59
C ALA A 102 -7.14 -15.62 10.25
N ILE A 103 -8.44 -15.73 9.95
CA ILE A 103 -8.94 -16.33 8.71
C ILE A 103 -8.64 -15.40 7.53
N ALA A 104 -8.98 -14.12 7.64
CA ALA A 104 -8.62 -13.10 6.65
C ALA A 104 -7.10 -13.06 6.39
N CYS A 105 -6.30 -13.08 7.46
CA CYS A 105 -4.84 -13.12 7.35
C CYS A 105 -4.34 -14.37 6.61
N SER A 106 -4.82 -15.55 6.99
CA SER A 106 -4.44 -16.83 6.36
C SER A 106 -4.81 -16.85 4.87
N ASN A 107 -6.02 -16.39 4.53
CA ASN A 107 -6.49 -16.29 3.15
C ASN A 107 -5.62 -15.33 2.32
N ALA A 108 -5.23 -14.19 2.88
CA ALA A 108 -4.36 -13.23 2.21
C ALA A 108 -2.95 -13.80 1.99
N VAL A 109 -2.37 -14.49 2.98
CA VAL A 109 -1.08 -15.19 2.84
C VAL A 109 -1.16 -16.27 1.77
N SER A 110 -2.21 -17.08 1.77
CA SER A 110 -2.45 -18.10 0.73
C SER A 110 -2.50 -17.46 -0.66
N LYS A 111 -3.21 -16.32 -0.79
CA LYS A 111 -3.28 -15.60 -2.06
C LYS A 111 -1.94 -15.05 -2.52
N ILE A 112 -1.09 -14.58 -1.61
CA ILE A 112 0.28 -14.16 -1.95
C ILE A 112 1.07 -15.35 -2.49
N LYS A 113 0.97 -16.53 -1.85
CA LYS A 113 1.63 -17.76 -2.35
C LYS A 113 1.16 -18.12 -3.77
N ASP A 114 -0.14 -18.05 -4.04
CA ASP A 114 -0.68 -18.28 -5.38
C ASP A 114 -0.10 -17.29 -6.41
N LEU A 115 -0.02 -16.01 -6.06
CA LEU A 115 0.56 -14.98 -6.93
C LEU A 115 2.05 -15.21 -7.19
N MET A 116 2.80 -15.68 -6.19
CA MET A 116 4.21 -16.06 -6.36
C MET A 116 4.35 -17.23 -7.35
N LYS A 117 3.50 -18.25 -7.24
CA LYS A 117 3.47 -19.38 -8.19
C LYS A 117 3.16 -18.94 -9.62
N ILE A 118 2.20 -18.03 -9.80
CA ILE A 118 1.87 -17.49 -11.13
C ILE A 118 3.07 -16.74 -11.72
N HIS A 119 3.74 -15.89 -10.93
CA HIS A 119 4.91 -15.16 -11.39
C HIS A 119 6.10 -16.07 -11.75
N LEU A 120 6.28 -17.19 -11.04
CA LEU A 120 7.33 -18.15 -11.37
C LEU A 120 7.09 -18.79 -12.74
N ARG A 121 5.87 -19.28 -13.01
CA ARG A 121 5.50 -19.89 -14.30
C ARG A 121 5.73 -18.93 -15.47
N GLN A 122 5.40 -17.65 -15.30
CA GLN A 122 5.66 -16.63 -16.31
C GLN A 122 7.16 -16.44 -16.58
N ILE A 123 8.01 -16.55 -15.57
CA ILE A 123 9.47 -16.46 -15.75
C ILE A 123 9.99 -17.69 -16.49
N GLU A 124 9.52 -18.89 -16.16
CA GLU A 124 9.91 -20.14 -16.83
C GLU A 124 9.51 -20.14 -18.32
N GLU A 125 8.31 -19.65 -18.65
CA GLU A 125 7.86 -19.49 -20.04
C GLU A 125 8.77 -18.53 -20.82
N ILE A 126 9.15 -17.39 -20.23
CA ILE A 126 10.04 -16.40 -20.87
C ILE A 126 11.46 -16.95 -21.05
N GLU A 127 12.01 -17.65 -20.05
CA GLU A 127 13.36 -18.23 -20.13
C GLU A 127 13.43 -19.33 -21.21
N SER A 128 12.37 -20.13 -21.36
CA SER A 128 12.30 -21.20 -22.38
C SER A 128 12.36 -20.71 -23.83
N ASP A 129 11.97 -19.45 -24.08
CA ASP A 129 11.98 -18.84 -25.41
C ASP A 129 13.31 -18.11 -25.72
N SER A 130 14.06 -17.73 -24.67
CA SER A 130 15.34 -17.01 -24.77
C SER A 130 16.58 -17.90 -24.98
N ASP A 131 16.50 -19.20 -24.68
CA ASP A 131 17.62 -20.16 -24.78
C ASP A 131 18.02 -20.51 -26.23
N LYS A 132 17.46 -19.83 -27.24
CA LYS A 132 17.77 -20.05 -28.67
C LYS A 132 18.70 -19.01 -29.31
N SER A 133 19.09 -17.92 -28.62
CA SER A 133 19.78 -16.79 -29.29
C SER A 133 21.22 -16.46 -28.87
N ASP A 134 21.78 -16.99 -27.79
CA ASP A 134 23.15 -16.61 -27.37
C ASP A 134 24.19 -17.67 -27.72
N LYS A 135 24.72 -17.57 -28.95
CA LYS A 135 26.07 -18.07 -29.28
C LYS A 135 27.02 -16.86 -29.28
N SER A 136 27.53 -16.50 -28.10
CA SER A 136 28.66 -15.57 -28.01
C SER A 136 29.99 -16.33 -28.07
N GLU A 137 30.98 -15.70 -28.70
CA GLU A 137 32.31 -16.25 -28.99
C GLU A 137 33.02 -16.74 -27.71
N GLU A 138 33.52 -17.98 -27.75
CA GLU A 138 34.20 -18.63 -26.62
C GLU A 138 35.57 -17.98 -26.34
N THR A 139 35.57 -16.90 -25.57
CA THR A 139 36.79 -16.43 -24.90
C THR A 139 37.07 -17.33 -23.69
N PHE A 140 38.28 -17.89 -23.60
CA PHE A 140 38.67 -18.76 -22.48
C PHE A 140 38.57 -17.99 -21.15
N SER A 141 37.66 -18.41 -20.28
CA SER A 141 37.49 -17.90 -18.93
C SER A 141 37.65 -19.03 -17.92
N LEU A 142 38.52 -18.83 -16.94
CA LEU A 142 38.72 -19.74 -15.80
C LEU A 142 37.42 -20.00 -15.03
N TRP A 143 36.49 -19.06 -15.07
CA TRP A 143 35.21 -19.11 -14.36
C TRP A 143 34.08 -19.75 -15.17
N SER A 144 34.35 -20.22 -16.39
CA SER A 144 33.34 -20.87 -17.26
C SER A 144 32.62 -22.04 -16.57
N ASP A 145 33.36 -22.87 -15.83
CA ASP A 145 32.76 -23.97 -15.07
C ASP A 145 32.00 -23.51 -13.83
N HIS A 146 32.44 -22.43 -13.18
CA HIS A 146 31.68 -21.81 -12.09
C HIS A 146 30.34 -21.25 -12.58
N TYR A 147 30.30 -20.57 -13.73
CA TYR A 147 29.06 -20.06 -14.31
C TYR A 147 28.07 -21.19 -14.64
N LYS A 148 28.56 -22.34 -15.14
CA LYS A 148 27.73 -23.54 -15.35
C LYS A 148 27.17 -24.10 -14.04
N LEU A 149 28.00 -24.16 -12.98
CA LEU A 149 27.57 -24.61 -11.66
C LEU A 149 26.52 -23.68 -11.04
N VAL A 150 26.72 -22.37 -11.15
CA VAL A 150 25.77 -21.34 -10.68
C VAL A 150 24.46 -21.45 -11.44
N HIS A 151 24.49 -21.57 -12.77
CA HIS A 151 23.29 -21.71 -13.59
C HIS A 151 22.51 -22.99 -13.26
N ARG A 152 23.20 -24.11 -13.01
CA ARG A 152 22.59 -25.36 -12.54
C ARG A 152 21.98 -25.20 -11.15
N ASN A 153 22.67 -24.51 -10.24
CA ASN A 153 22.17 -24.24 -8.90
C ASN A 153 20.91 -23.35 -8.91
N TRP A 154 20.88 -22.31 -9.75
CA TRP A 154 19.69 -21.47 -9.93
C TRP A 154 18.49 -22.25 -10.45
N LYS A 155 18.70 -23.16 -11.42
CA LYS A 155 17.62 -24.05 -11.90
C LYS A 155 17.13 -25.02 -10.81
N SER A 156 18.02 -25.49 -9.93
CA SER A 156 17.65 -26.38 -8.82
C SER A 156 16.94 -25.67 -7.65
N ASN A 157 17.28 -24.39 -7.38
CA ASN A 157 16.69 -23.62 -6.28
C ASN A 157 15.35 -22.95 -6.62
N LYS A 158 14.88 -23.00 -7.87
CA LYS A 158 13.56 -22.48 -8.30
C LYS A 158 12.40 -23.44 -7.99
N SER A 159 12.52 -24.31 -6.99
CA SER A 159 11.44 -25.24 -6.61
C SER A 159 10.33 -24.52 -5.82
N GLU A 160 9.12 -25.11 -5.79
CA GLU A 160 7.97 -24.56 -5.05
C GLU A 160 8.26 -24.37 -3.54
N ASP A 161 9.13 -25.20 -2.95
CA ASP A 161 9.52 -25.10 -1.54
C ASP A 161 10.30 -23.82 -1.24
N SER A 162 11.22 -23.41 -2.13
CA SER A 162 11.99 -22.17 -1.97
C SER A 162 11.11 -20.90 -2.00
N LEU A 163 9.93 -20.95 -2.64
CA LEU A 163 8.97 -19.84 -2.65
C LEU A 163 8.26 -19.67 -1.31
N SER A 164 7.90 -20.79 -0.67
CA SER A 164 7.31 -20.76 0.67
C SER A 164 8.32 -20.23 1.68
N ASP A 165 9.61 -20.50 1.48
CA ASP A 165 10.70 -19.97 2.28
C ASP A 165 10.87 -18.46 2.12
N GLU A 166 10.82 -17.91 0.89
CA GLU A 166 10.93 -16.46 0.63
C GLU A 166 9.89 -15.65 1.44
N LEU A 167 8.61 -16.05 1.37
CA LEU A 167 7.55 -15.38 2.13
C LEU A 167 7.71 -15.58 3.65
N SER A 168 8.11 -16.76 4.09
CA SER A 168 8.28 -17.08 5.52
C SER A 168 9.43 -16.28 6.14
N VAL A 169 10.55 -16.15 5.43
CA VAL A 169 11.70 -15.32 5.82
C VAL A 169 11.30 -13.85 5.89
N TYR A 170 10.54 -13.36 4.91
CA TYR A 170 10.04 -11.99 4.95
C TYR A 170 9.11 -11.74 6.15
N LEU A 171 8.17 -12.64 6.43
CA LEU A 171 7.22 -12.48 7.54
C LEU A 171 7.90 -12.56 8.92
N THR A 172 8.97 -13.33 9.05
CA THR A 172 9.75 -13.46 10.30
C THR A 172 10.79 -12.38 10.51
N SER A 173 11.21 -11.67 9.45
CA SER A 173 12.14 -10.55 9.56
C SER A 173 11.55 -9.41 10.43
N PRO A 174 12.37 -8.51 11.01
CA PRO A 174 11.87 -7.40 11.82
C PRO A 174 10.99 -6.45 11.00
N VAL A 175 10.13 -5.70 11.69
CA VAL A 175 9.33 -4.64 11.05
C VAL A 175 10.13 -3.38 10.83
N GLY A 176 9.89 -2.73 9.69
CA GLY A 176 10.49 -1.44 9.34
C GLY A 176 9.93 -0.28 10.17
N ARG A 177 10.59 0.88 10.12
CA ARG A 177 10.12 2.07 10.84
C ARG A 177 8.96 2.71 10.07
N LEU A 178 8.00 3.29 10.79
CA LEU A 178 6.81 3.88 10.20
C LEU A 178 7.11 5.01 9.19
N ASN A 179 8.17 5.78 9.46
CA ASN A 179 8.56 6.95 8.66
C ASN A 179 9.35 6.58 7.40
N ASP A 180 9.78 5.33 7.26
CA ASP A 180 10.53 4.88 6.08
C ASP A 180 9.58 4.69 4.90
N ASN A 181 10.12 4.85 3.69
CA ASN A 181 9.37 4.60 2.46
C ASN A 181 9.39 3.09 2.14
N PRO A 182 8.22 2.40 2.13
CA PRO A 182 8.19 0.97 1.89
C PRO A 182 8.70 0.58 0.51
N LEU A 183 8.55 1.45 -0.51
CA LEU A 183 9.06 1.17 -1.86
C LEU A 183 10.58 1.19 -1.91
N GLU A 184 11.25 2.06 -1.14
CA GLU A 184 12.71 2.07 -1.05
C GLU A 184 13.21 0.81 -0.31
N ILE A 185 12.56 0.41 0.78
CA ILE A 185 12.87 -0.87 1.46
C ILE A 185 12.75 -2.04 0.49
N TRP A 186 11.70 -2.07 -0.35
CA TRP A 186 11.54 -3.12 -1.34
C TRP A 186 12.63 -3.11 -2.41
N LYS A 187 13.16 -1.94 -2.82
CA LYS A 187 14.29 -1.89 -3.76
C LYS A 187 15.52 -2.58 -3.18
N ASP A 188 15.81 -2.38 -1.91
CA ASP A 188 16.93 -3.04 -1.22
C ASP A 188 16.68 -4.55 -1.10
N TYR A 189 15.42 -4.93 -0.88
CA TYR A 189 14.97 -6.32 -0.78
C TYR A 189 14.90 -7.06 -2.12
N LYS A 190 15.07 -6.38 -3.25
CA LYS A 190 14.92 -6.97 -4.60
C LYS A 190 15.81 -8.20 -4.82
N ILE A 191 17.03 -8.21 -4.27
CA ILE A 191 17.96 -9.35 -4.44
C ILE A 191 17.52 -10.54 -3.57
N GLN A 192 17.10 -10.27 -2.33
CA GLN A 192 16.71 -11.30 -1.37
C GLN A 192 15.32 -11.87 -1.65
N PHE A 193 14.41 -11.04 -2.16
CA PHE A 193 12.99 -11.36 -2.36
C PHE A 193 12.55 -10.96 -3.79
N PRO A 194 13.08 -11.61 -4.84
CA PRO A 194 12.91 -11.16 -6.22
C PRO A 194 11.47 -11.28 -6.74
N ILE A 195 10.70 -12.26 -6.26
CA ILE A 195 9.30 -12.48 -6.67
C ILE A 195 8.40 -11.60 -5.82
N LEU A 196 8.62 -11.58 -4.50
CA LEU A 196 7.81 -10.82 -3.57
C LEU A 196 7.91 -9.32 -3.84
N HIS A 197 9.09 -8.81 -4.20
CA HIS A 197 9.29 -7.42 -4.62
C HIS A 197 8.32 -7.00 -5.74
N LYS A 198 8.14 -7.84 -6.78
CA LYS A 198 7.26 -7.52 -7.92
C LYS A 198 5.80 -7.41 -7.47
N ILE A 199 5.37 -8.32 -6.61
CA ILE A 199 4.01 -8.33 -6.05
C ILE A 199 3.84 -7.11 -5.14
N ALA A 200 4.80 -6.85 -4.24
CA ALA A 200 4.75 -5.74 -3.32
C ALA A 200 4.60 -4.40 -4.03
N PHE A 201 5.41 -4.13 -5.06
CA PHE A 201 5.28 -2.92 -5.85
C PHE A 201 3.88 -2.77 -6.46
N LYS A 202 3.32 -3.83 -7.06
CA LYS A 202 1.98 -3.79 -7.65
C LYS A 202 0.89 -3.39 -6.66
N TYR A 203 0.93 -3.91 -5.43
CA TYR A 203 -0.12 -3.68 -4.43
C TYR A 203 0.13 -2.41 -3.60
N LEU A 204 1.39 -2.06 -3.31
CA LEU A 204 1.75 -0.86 -2.56
C LEU A 204 1.52 0.44 -3.33
N THR A 205 1.64 0.42 -4.67
CA THR A 205 1.39 1.60 -5.51
C THR A 205 -0.09 1.84 -5.81
N MET A 206 -0.99 0.95 -5.37
CA MET A 206 -2.42 1.23 -5.46
C MET A 206 -2.75 2.42 -4.57
N VAL A 207 -3.67 3.28 -5.02
CA VAL A 207 -4.16 4.41 -4.21
C VAL A 207 -5.36 3.92 -3.39
N GLY A 208 -5.38 4.29 -2.11
CA GLY A 208 -6.39 3.83 -1.16
C GLY A 208 -7.68 4.64 -1.17
N THR A 209 -7.69 5.79 -1.84
CA THR A 209 -8.82 6.74 -1.88
C THR A 209 -8.96 7.40 -3.25
N SER A 210 -10.15 7.94 -3.53
CA SER A 210 -10.40 8.83 -4.67
C SER A 210 -9.93 10.27 -4.43
N VAL A 211 -9.45 10.61 -3.23
CA VAL A 211 -9.12 11.99 -2.86
C VAL A 211 -8.06 12.62 -3.78
N PRO A 212 -7.01 11.90 -4.23
CA PRO A 212 -6.05 12.47 -5.20
C PRO A 212 -6.70 12.86 -6.53
N SER A 213 -7.63 12.05 -7.05
CA SER A 213 -8.33 12.38 -8.29
C SER A 213 -9.33 13.52 -8.08
N GLU A 214 -10.05 13.55 -6.96
CA GLU A 214 -10.94 14.66 -6.60
C GLU A 214 -10.20 15.99 -6.48
N ARG A 215 -9.00 15.99 -5.89
CA ARG A 215 -8.13 17.18 -5.80
C ARG A 215 -7.73 17.67 -7.19
N LEU A 216 -7.33 16.75 -8.07
CA LEU A 216 -7.00 17.07 -9.47
C LEU A 216 -8.21 17.66 -10.21
N PHE A 217 -9.39 17.07 -10.06
CA PHE A 217 -10.62 17.58 -10.69
C PHE A 217 -11.09 18.91 -10.10
N SER A 218 -10.89 19.14 -8.80
CA SER A 218 -11.20 20.43 -8.16
C SER A 218 -10.32 21.55 -8.71
N GLN A 219 -9.02 21.29 -8.89
CA GLN A 219 -8.11 22.22 -9.55
C GLN A 219 -8.51 22.42 -11.03
N ALA A 220 -8.88 21.35 -11.73
CA ALA A 220 -9.39 21.43 -13.10
C ALA A 220 -10.61 22.33 -13.21
N ALA A 221 -11.56 22.20 -12.28
CA ALA A 221 -12.77 22.99 -12.24
C ALA A 221 -12.46 24.48 -12.05
N GLN A 222 -11.51 24.85 -11.20
CA GLN A 222 -11.05 26.24 -11.06
C GLN A 222 -10.45 26.79 -12.37
N VAL A 223 -9.62 26.01 -13.06
CA VAL A 223 -9.05 26.40 -14.37
C VAL A 223 -10.15 26.62 -15.42
N MET A 224 -11.18 25.76 -15.43
CA MET A 224 -12.30 25.85 -16.37
C MET A 224 -13.27 27.00 -16.08
N THR A 225 -13.58 27.28 -14.80
CA THR A 225 -14.67 28.21 -14.42
C THR A 225 -14.21 29.64 -14.17
N GLN A 226 -12.97 29.86 -13.71
CA GLN A 226 -12.50 31.19 -13.32
C GLN A 226 -11.49 31.81 -14.27
N GLN A 227 -10.67 31.00 -14.97
CA GLN A 227 -9.56 31.53 -15.78
C GLN A 227 -9.71 31.32 -17.29
N ARG A 228 -10.40 30.26 -17.77
CA ARG A 228 -10.56 29.96 -19.22
C ARG A 228 -11.84 29.19 -19.58
N ASN A 229 -12.95 29.90 -19.72
CA ASN A 229 -14.30 29.34 -19.97
C ASN A 229 -14.53 28.71 -21.39
N ARG A 230 -13.48 28.55 -22.22
CA ARG A 230 -13.57 28.01 -23.60
C ARG A 230 -12.57 26.88 -23.90
N LEU A 231 -12.10 26.16 -22.88
CA LEU A 231 -11.19 25.01 -23.08
C LEU A 231 -11.97 23.78 -23.56
N LYS A 232 -11.56 23.20 -24.70
CA LYS A 232 -12.05 21.89 -25.15
C LYS A 232 -11.51 20.78 -24.24
N GLY A 233 -12.29 19.72 -24.00
CA GLY A 233 -11.92 18.60 -23.11
C GLY A 233 -10.56 17.96 -23.42
N LYS A 234 -10.20 17.80 -24.71
CA LYS A 234 -8.88 17.28 -25.13
C LYS A 234 -7.70 18.17 -24.67
N ARG A 235 -7.90 19.49 -24.55
CA ARG A 235 -6.88 20.43 -24.08
C ARG A 235 -6.82 20.46 -22.55
N LEU A 236 -7.96 20.32 -21.88
CA LEU A 236 -8.02 20.20 -20.42
C LEU A 236 -7.22 18.99 -19.94
N GLY A 237 -7.41 17.82 -20.54
CA GLY A 237 -6.66 16.61 -20.17
C GLY A 237 -5.14 16.79 -20.27
N LYS A 238 -4.66 17.47 -21.32
CA LYS A 238 -3.23 17.79 -21.49
C LYS A 238 -2.72 18.76 -20.41
N ILE A 239 -3.51 19.78 -20.06
CA ILE A 239 -3.14 20.73 -19.01
C ILE A 239 -3.06 20.04 -17.66
N LEU A 240 -4.03 19.19 -17.32
CA LEU A 240 -4.04 18.44 -16.07
C LEU A 240 -2.87 17.46 -15.98
N PHE A 241 -2.58 16.75 -17.08
CA PHE A 241 -1.41 15.88 -17.16
C PHE A 241 -0.12 16.66 -16.90
N LEU A 242 0.10 17.77 -17.62
CA LEU A 242 1.29 18.60 -17.41
C LEU A 242 1.37 19.08 -15.95
N GLN A 243 0.28 19.61 -15.39
CA GLN A 243 0.23 20.05 -14.00
C GLN A 243 0.51 18.94 -12.97
N SER A 244 0.20 17.69 -13.29
CA SER A 244 0.47 16.55 -12.40
C SER A 244 1.95 16.13 -12.37
N ILE A 245 2.75 16.56 -13.35
CA ILE A 245 4.18 16.23 -13.42
C ILE A 245 4.96 17.21 -12.54
N ASP A 246 5.88 16.68 -11.73
CA ASP A 246 6.80 17.51 -10.92
C ASP A 246 7.64 18.42 -11.82
N LYS A 247 7.82 19.68 -11.41
CA LYS A 247 8.57 20.70 -12.16
C LYS A 247 10.01 20.26 -12.46
N ASN A 248 10.56 19.36 -11.65
CA ASN A 248 11.89 18.78 -11.88
C ASN A 248 12.01 18.03 -13.21
N TYR A 249 10.90 17.56 -13.80
CA TYR A 249 10.87 16.90 -15.10
C TYR A 249 10.53 17.83 -16.26
N TRP A 250 10.37 19.13 -16.01
CA TRP A 250 9.90 20.05 -17.05
C TRP A 250 11.02 20.55 -17.97
N ASP A 251 12.30 20.29 -17.66
CA ASP A 251 13.47 20.70 -18.45
C ASP A 251 13.32 22.09 -19.11
N ILE A 252 12.81 23.06 -18.35
CA ILE A 252 12.74 24.46 -18.78
C ILE A 252 14.01 25.13 -18.27
N TYR A 253 15.03 25.14 -19.12
CA TYR A 253 16.19 26.03 -19.02
C TYR A 253 15.77 27.48 -19.25
#